data_AF-A0A183DI41-F1
#
_entry.id   AF-A0A183DI41-F1
#
_cell.length_a   1.000
_cell.length_b   1.000
_cell.length_c   1.000
_cell.angle_alpha   90.00
_cell.angle_beta   90.00
_cell.angle_gamma   90.00
#
_symmetry.space_group_name_H-M   'P 1'
#
loop_
_entity.id
_entity.type
_entity.pdbx_description
1 polymer ?
#
loop_
_entity_poly.entity_id
_entity_poly.type
_entity_poly.pdbx_seq_one_letter_code
_entity_poly.pdbx_strand_id
1 'polypeptide(L)'
;MFSACTGPNRDQCATGQKCVTVEGSKECIGENPAPEPGPEPKPEPKPEPQPEPKPEPKPEPKPEPQPEPECKDVAPNCRHLIYLCNDTLYAPLMTLLCAQTCGKCGEG
;
A
#
# COMPACT_ATOMS: atom_id res chain seq x y z
N MET A 1 -12.39 28.87 54.55
CA MET A 1 -12.77 29.53 55.82
C MET A 1 -12.08 30.89 55.81
N PHE A 2 -12.82 31.97 55.64
CA PHE A 2 -12.26 33.32 55.70
C PHE A 2 -12.04 33.67 57.17
N SER A 3 -10.81 34.05 57.53
CA SER A 3 -10.47 34.47 58.89
C SER A 3 -10.39 35.98 58.96
N ALA A 4 -10.91 36.57 60.04
CA ALA A 4 -10.79 38.00 60.26
C ALA A 4 -9.37 38.39 60.67
N CYS A 5 -8.91 39.56 60.24
CA CYS A 5 -7.64 40.13 60.69
C CYS A 5 -7.68 40.44 62.19
N THR A 6 -6.66 40.01 62.91
CA THR A 6 -6.52 40.22 64.36
C THR A 6 -5.45 41.28 64.68
N GLY A 7 -5.34 41.69 65.95
CA GLY A 7 -4.35 42.67 66.42
C GLY A 7 -4.82 44.13 66.47
N PRO A 8 -4.01 45.05 67.05
CA PRO A 8 -4.41 46.42 67.39
C PRO A 8 -4.75 47.31 66.18
N ASN A 9 -4.25 46.98 64.99
CA ASN A 9 -4.53 47.70 63.73
C ASN A 9 -5.31 46.87 62.70
N ARG A 10 -5.75 45.65 63.07
CA ARG A 10 -6.36 44.65 62.16
C ARG A 10 -5.48 44.31 60.96
N ASP A 11 -4.20 43.99 61.20
CA ASP A 11 -3.24 43.66 60.14
C ASP A 11 -2.52 42.31 60.37
N GLN A 12 -2.93 41.51 61.37
CA GLN A 12 -2.34 40.19 61.60
C GLN A 12 -3.26 39.06 61.10
N CYS A 13 -2.68 38.19 60.27
CA CYS A 13 -3.25 36.92 59.84
C CYS A 13 -2.31 35.77 60.23
N ALA A 14 -2.77 34.53 60.08
CA ALA A 14 -1.90 33.37 60.27
C ALA A 14 -0.74 33.39 59.25
N THR A 15 0.37 32.74 59.59
CA THR A 15 1.56 32.67 58.74
C THR A 15 1.20 32.20 57.33
N GLY A 16 1.53 33.00 56.30
CA GLY A 16 1.21 32.73 54.90
C GLY A 16 -0.10 33.35 54.39
N GLN A 17 -0.77 34.19 55.19
CA GLN A 17 -1.96 34.95 54.78
C GLN A 17 -1.70 36.46 54.86
N LYS A 18 -2.39 37.21 54.00
CA LYS A 18 -2.35 38.67 53.97
C LYS A 18 -3.73 39.26 54.24
N CYS A 19 -3.78 40.32 55.04
CA CYS A 19 -4.97 41.13 55.21
C CYS A 19 -5.24 41.93 53.93
N VAL A 20 -6.44 41.79 53.38
CA VAL A 20 -6.93 42.61 52.28
C VAL A 20 -8.28 43.22 52.64
N THR A 21 -8.57 44.41 52.11
CA THR A 21 -9.85 45.10 52.32
C THR A 21 -10.79 44.74 51.17
N VAL A 22 -11.86 44.01 51.46
CA VAL A 22 -12.93 43.67 50.51
C VAL A 22 -14.22 44.32 51.01
N GLU A 23 -14.82 45.18 50.20
CA GLU A 23 -16.11 45.84 50.49
C GLU A 23 -16.23 46.49 51.89
N GLY A 24 -15.13 47.02 52.41
CA GLY A 24 -15.07 47.70 53.72
C GLY A 24 -14.76 46.78 54.92
N SER A 25 -14.63 45.47 54.70
CA SER A 25 -14.15 44.50 55.69
C SER A 25 -12.71 44.05 55.42
N LYS A 26 -11.86 44.01 56.45
CA LYS A 26 -10.50 43.46 56.37
C LYS A 26 -10.53 41.96 56.61
N GLU A 27 -10.12 41.17 55.62
CA GLU A 27 -10.15 39.70 55.65
C GLU A 27 -8.78 39.10 55.32
N CYS A 28 -8.48 37.95 55.92
CA CYS A 28 -7.25 37.19 55.65
C CYS A 28 -7.46 36.27 54.44
N ILE A 29 -6.69 36.50 53.38
CA ILE A 29 -6.64 35.60 52.22
C ILE A 29 -5.26 34.95 52.17
N GLY A 30 -5.24 33.63 52.00
CA GLY A 30 -4.01 32.88 51.74
C GLY A 30 -3.66 32.96 50.26
N GLU A 31 -2.41 33.29 49.95
CA GLU A 31 -1.88 33.13 48.58
C GLU A 31 -1.75 31.63 48.31
N ASN A 32 -2.80 31.01 47.77
CA ASN A 32 -2.69 29.69 47.16
C ASN A 32 -2.18 29.89 45.73
N PRO A 33 -0.93 29.54 45.39
CA PRO A 33 -0.43 29.69 44.03
C PRO A 33 -1.31 28.87 43.09
N ALA A 34 -1.76 29.50 42.00
CA ALA A 34 -2.52 28.81 40.97
C ALA A 34 -1.67 27.66 40.41
N PRO A 35 -2.27 26.47 40.16
CA PRO A 35 -1.54 25.37 39.54
C PRO A 35 -1.05 25.82 38.15
N GLU A 36 0.24 25.61 37.89
CA GLU A 36 0.83 25.94 36.58
C GLU A 36 0.14 25.14 35.46
N PRO A 37 -0.06 25.74 34.27
CA PRO A 37 -0.57 25.02 33.12
C PRO A 37 0.33 23.82 32.80
N GLY A 38 -0.27 22.63 32.73
CA GLY A 38 0.44 21.42 32.31
C GLY A 38 0.97 21.54 30.88
N PRO A 39 1.98 20.73 30.51
CA PRO A 39 2.58 20.77 29.18
C PRO A 39 1.55 20.45 28.09
N GLU A 40 1.54 21.26 27.02
CA GLU A 40 0.68 21.04 25.85
C GLU A 40 0.99 19.69 25.17
N PRO A 41 -0.03 18.96 24.69
CA PRO A 41 0.17 17.72 23.97
C PRO A 41 0.92 17.97 22.65
N LYS A 42 1.94 17.15 22.38
CA LYS A 42 2.71 17.22 21.14
C LYS A 42 1.81 16.87 19.94
N PRO A 43 1.98 17.55 18.79
CA PRO A 43 1.26 17.20 17.56
C PRO A 43 1.53 15.76 17.14
N GLU A 44 0.48 15.02 16.80
CA GLU A 44 0.60 13.67 16.26
C GLU A 44 1.31 13.70 14.88
N PRO A 45 2.16 12.69 14.60
CA PRO A 45 2.81 12.58 13.31
C PRO A 45 1.77 12.36 12.19
N LYS A 46 1.95 13.08 11.08
CA LYS A 46 1.10 12.93 9.89
C LYS A 46 1.26 11.51 9.29
N PRO A 47 0.16 10.92 8.78
CA PRO A 47 0.24 9.65 8.05
C PRO A 47 1.20 9.76 6.87
N GLU A 48 2.08 8.76 6.72
CA GLU A 48 2.96 8.68 5.56
C GLU A 48 2.15 8.42 4.27
N PRO A 49 2.59 8.97 3.12
CA PRO A 49 1.94 8.71 1.84
C PRO A 49 2.01 7.22 1.50
N GLN A 50 0.88 6.64 1.10
CA GLN A 50 0.88 5.28 0.58
C GLN A 50 1.63 5.21 -0.76
N PRO A 51 2.37 4.12 -1.01
CA PRO A 51 3.07 3.93 -2.27
C PRO A 51 2.08 3.84 -3.44
N GLU A 52 2.40 4.54 -4.53
CA GLU A 52 1.58 4.51 -5.75
C GLU A 52 1.52 3.08 -6.34
N PRO A 53 0.36 2.68 -6.89
CA PRO A 53 0.21 1.38 -7.53
C PRO A 53 1.16 1.27 -8.72
N LYS A 54 1.92 0.18 -8.77
CA LYS A 54 2.81 -0.12 -9.89
C LYS A 54 2.00 -0.29 -11.18
N PRO A 55 2.50 0.21 -12.33
CA PRO A 55 1.89 0.00 -13.63
C PRO A 55 1.68 -1.50 -13.90
N GLU A 56 0.49 -1.87 -14.36
CA GLU A 56 0.22 -3.24 -14.77
C GLU A 56 1.14 -3.66 -15.93
N PRO A 57 1.60 -4.91 -15.95
CA PRO A 57 2.41 -5.43 -17.05
C PRO A 57 1.62 -5.37 -18.36
N LYS A 58 2.26 -4.87 -19.42
CA LYS A 58 1.67 -4.84 -20.76
C LYS A 58 1.34 -6.27 -21.21
N PRO A 59 0.21 -6.47 -21.90
CA PRO A 59 -0.13 -7.77 -22.50
C PRO A 59 1.01 -8.26 -23.38
N GLU A 60 1.41 -9.53 -23.20
CA GLU A 60 2.38 -10.15 -24.07
C GLU A 60 1.85 -10.20 -25.52
N PRO A 61 2.73 -9.99 -26.53
CA PRO A 61 2.34 -10.09 -27.93
C PRO A 61 1.84 -11.50 -28.24
N LYS A 62 0.73 -11.58 -28.99
CA LYS A 62 0.20 -12.88 -29.45
C LYS A 62 1.23 -13.59 -30.35
N PRO A 63 1.34 -14.92 -30.26
CA PRO A 63 2.16 -15.71 -31.18
C PRO A 63 1.75 -15.45 -32.64
N GLU A 64 2.73 -15.39 -33.54
CA GLU A 64 2.49 -15.27 -34.97
C GLU A 64 1.74 -16.50 -35.50
N PRO A 65 0.87 -16.33 -36.53
CA PRO A 65 0.17 -17.44 -37.14
C PRO A 65 1.17 -18.44 -37.73
N GLN A 66 0.99 -19.72 -37.41
CA GLN A 66 1.75 -20.80 -38.03
C GLN A 66 1.33 -20.94 -39.49
N PRO A 67 2.25 -21.30 -40.41
CA PRO A 67 1.90 -21.58 -41.80
C PRO A 67 0.82 -22.66 -41.88
N GLU A 68 -0.22 -22.41 -42.69
CA GLU A 68 -1.17 -23.46 -43.03
C GLU A 68 -0.44 -24.58 -43.81
N PRO A 69 -0.74 -25.85 -43.51
CA PRO A 69 -0.11 -26.95 -44.23
C PRO A 69 -0.56 -26.96 -45.68
N GLU A 70 0.35 -26.62 -46.59
CA GLU A 70 0.12 -26.74 -48.03
C GLU A 70 0.16 -28.21 -48.44
N CYS A 71 -0.72 -28.63 -49.36
CA CYS A 71 -0.62 -29.97 -49.93
C CYS A 71 0.50 -30.08 -50.97
N LYS A 72 1.74 -29.98 -50.49
CA LYS A 72 2.93 -30.12 -51.30
C LYS A 72 4.07 -30.64 -50.45
N ASP A 73 4.95 -31.38 -51.08
CA ASP A 73 6.23 -31.73 -50.47
C ASP A 73 7.17 -30.52 -50.56
N VAL A 74 7.48 -29.93 -49.42
CA VAL A 74 8.41 -28.82 -49.25
C VAL A 74 9.84 -29.35 -49.14
N ALA A 75 10.03 -30.51 -48.52
CA ALA A 75 11.35 -31.11 -48.37
C ALA A 75 11.75 -31.93 -49.62
N PRO A 76 13.02 -31.85 -50.07
CA PRO A 76 13.48 -32.56 -51.27
C PRO A 76 13.57 -34.09 -51.10
N ASN A 77 13.54 -34.60 -49.86
CA ASN A 77 13.80 -36.00 -49.52
C ASN A 77 12.58 -36.76 -49.01
N CYS A 78 11.36 -36.27 -49.24
CA CYS A 78 10.15 -36.89 -48.69
C CYS A 78 10.01 -38.38 -49.02
N ARG A 79 10.41 -38.81 -50.23
CA ARG A 79 10.39 -40.23 -50.63
C ARG A 79 11.26 -41.14 -49.76
N HIS A 80 12.40 -40.65 -49.26
CA HIS A 80 13.29 -41.42 -48.38
C HIS A 80 12.85 -41.37 -46.93
N LEU A 81 12.01 -40.38 -46.58
CA LEU A 81 11.52 -40.14 -45.22
C LEU A 81 10.11 -40.70 -45.02
N ILE A 82 9.59 -41.51 -45.95
CA ILE A 82 8.21 -42.02 -45.91
C ILE A 82 7.88 -42.80 -44.62
N TYR A 83 8.89 -43.43 -44.00
CA TYR A 83 8.70 -44.15 -42.74
C TYR A 83 8.35 -43.20 -41.57
N LEU A 84 8.82 -41.94 -41.62
CA LEU A 84 8.52 -40.93 -40.60
C LEU A 84 7.06 -40.45 -40.65
N CYS A 85 6.32 -40.72 -41.74
CA CYS A 85 4.90 -40.41 -41.81
C CYS A 85 4.07 -41.15 -40.72
N ASN A 86 4.57 -42.29 -40.25
CA ASN A 86 3.95 -43.13 -39.21
C ASN A 86 4.52 -42.91 -37.80
N ASP A 87 5.63 -42.15 -37.67
CA ASP A 87 6.24 -41.86 -36.38
C ASP A 87 5.47 -40.73 -35.69
N THR A 88 5.05 -40.92 -34.44
CA THR A 88 4.23 -39.92 -33.72
C THR A 88 4.98 -38.64 -33.39
N LEU A 89 6.31 -38.70 -33.26
CA LEU A 89 7.16 -37.54 -32.99
C LEU A 89 7.35 -36.71 -34.26
N TYR A 90 7.51 -37.38 -35.41
CA TYR A 90 7.76 -36.70 -36.68
C TYR A 90 6.50 -36.51 -37.53
N ALA A 91 5.37 -37.14 -37.19
CA ALA A 91 4.09 -36.98 -37.86
C ALA A 91 3.69 -35.50 -38.10
N PRO A 92 3.73 -34.58 -37.10
CA PRO A 92 3.36 -33.19 -37.34
C PRO A 92 4.32 -32.50 -38.33
N LEU A 93 5.62 -32.80 -38.22
CA LEU A 93 6.63 -32.26 -39.12
C LEU A 93 6.45 -32.79 -40.56
N MET A 94 6.15 -34.08 -40.69
CA MET A 94 5.92 -34.72 -41.99
C MET A 94 4.59 -34.27 -42.62
N THR A 95 3.57 -33.94 -41.84
CA THR A 95 2.35 -33.29 -42.34
C THR A 95 2.63 -31.88 -42.88
N LEU A 96 3.60 -31.17 -42.32
CA LEU A 96 3.97 -29.83 -42.80
C LEU A 96 4.91 -29.88 -44.02
N LEU A 97 5.91 -30.76 -44.00
CA LEU A 97 6.97 -30.77 -45.00
C LEU A 97 6.77 -31.76 -46.13
N CYS A 98 6.00 -32.82 -45.91
CA CYS A 98 5.84 -33.95 -46.81
C CYS A 98 4.37 -34.40 -46.90
N ALA A 99 3.44 -33.45 -46.84
CA ALA A 99 2.00 -33.69 -46.79
C ALA A 99 1.52 -34.62 -47.91
N GLN A 100 2.06 -34.42 -49.12
CA GLN A 100 1.69 -35.17 -50.32
C GLN A 100 2.28 -36.58 -50.28
N THR A 101 3.57 -36.74 -49.98
CA THR A 101 4.20 -38.07 -49.85
C THR A 101 3.57 -38.90 -48.73
N CYS A 102 3.17 -38.28 -47.63
CA CYS A 102 2.51 -38.98 -46.52
C CYS A 102 1.02 -39.25 -46.75
N GLY A 103 0.44 -38.78 -47.86
CA GLY A 103 -0.99 -38.94 -48.16
C GLY A 103 -1.90 -38.27 -47.12
N LYS A 104 -1.40 -37.25 -46.40
CA LYS A 104 -2.14 -36.54 -45.34
C LYS A 104 -2.80 -35.25 -45.84
N CYS A 105 -2.85 -35.07 -47.16
CA CYS A 105 -3.62 -34.02 -47.78
C CYS A 105 -5.01 -34.52 -48.18
N GLY A 106 -6.03 -33.73 -47.84
CA GLY A 106 -7.35 -33.88 -48.44
C GLY A 106 -8.44 -34.11 -47.42
N GLU A 107 -8.75 -33.08 -46.64
CA GLU A 107 -10.11 -32.64 -46.32
C GLU A 107 -10.02 -31.13 -46.10
N GLY A 108 -10.31 -30.36 -47.17
CA GLY A 108 -10.54 -28.93 -47.13
C GLY A 108 -11.98 -28.66 -47.52
#